data_AF-A0A348WHM9-F1
#
_entry.id   AF-A0A348WHM9-F1
#
_cell.length_a   1.000
_cell.length_b   1.000
_cell.length_c   1.000
_cell.angle_alpha   90.00
_cell.angle_beta   90.00
_cell.angle_gamma   90.00
#
_symmetry.space_group_name_H-M   'P 1'
#
loop_
_entity.id
_entity.type
_entity.pdbx_description
1 polymer ?
#
loop_
_entity_poly.entity_id
_entity_poly.type
_entity_poly.pdbx_seq_one_letter_code
_entity_poly.pdbx_strand_id
1 'polypeptide(L)'
;RAGMLGTLCGIALVFIGTVPMAEVFESPYVGFASLIIILWGLVGRFRLPGNMPAGLLALIVGTLVALAIGEARISTEGVGLYLPLPWIGDLMTGIAYLWQTPELFLVLVPVQIYNFIETMNNVESAEAAGDSYPVATAQVIDGAGTMLGALFGSPFPTTAYIGHPAYKGMGARSGYIIGVGAVIPLAAILGLLAFLNNLIPLAAAAPILIFVALSLVTSTAGAVRPAHIAAVTIAMIPHVSSFLMIKWGSLLNALRETGVEGLPNLGDEALTAALLQQGAHYTGHLALSQGAIITGLIWGAIVASLIDGEFRRAAGFALAASAMSLVGIIHGASLHWPSLDPVAMGYLIIAAFLYLYPLVDAKAGERGAGEDSPA
;
A
#
# COMPACT_ATOMS: atom_id res chain seq x y z
N ARG A 1 -17.15 -1.32 0.03
CA ARG A 1 -16.58 0.05 -0.06
C ARG A 1 -15.71 0.42 1.13
N ALA A 2 -16.23 0.57 2.36
CA ALA A 2 -15.44 1.03 3.52
C ALA A 2 -14.16 0.21 3.80
N GLY A 3 -14.24 -1.14 3.76
CA GLY A 3 -13.06 -2.00 3.88
C GLY A 3 -12.04 -1.80 2.75
N MET A 4 -12.46 -1.87 1.48
CA MET A 4 -11.59 -1.72 0.30
C MET A 4 -10.91 -0.34 0.23
N LEU A 5 -11.68 0.74 0.41
CA LEU A 5 -11.13 2.10 0.41
C LEU A 5 -10.31 2.38 1.68
N GLY A 6 -10.67 1.78 2.82
CA GLY A 6 -9.93 1.91 4.06
C GLY A 6 -8.54 1.28 4.01
N THR A 7 -8.40 0.11 3.37
CA THR A 7 -7.08 -0.49 3.11
C THR A 7 -6.23 0.37 2.18
N LEU A 8 -6.83 0.96 1.14
CA LEU A 8 -6.12 1.91 0.29
C LEU A 8 -5.67 3.16 1.06
N CYS A 9 -6.52 3.70 1.94
CA CYS A 9 -6.11 4.79 2.83
C CYS A 9 -4.97 4.38 3.75
N GLY A 10 -4.97 3.13 4.24
CA GLY A 10 -3.90 2.58 5.06
C GLY A 10 -2.58 2.59 4.30
N ILE A 11 -2.54 2.02 3.09
CA ILE A 11 -1.35 2.04 2.23
C ILE A 11 -0.93 3.47 1.91
N ALA A 12 -1.89 4.30 1.49
CA ALA A 12 -1.59 5.65 1.05
C ALA A 12 -1.06 6.52 2.18
N LEU A 13 -1.65 6.47 3.38
CA LEU A 13 -1.12 7.24 4.51
C LEU A 13 0.22 6.68 4.98
N VAL A 14 0.30 5.37 5.22
CA VAL A 14 1.42 4.72 5.93
C VAL A 14 2.64 4.46 5.03
N PHE A 15 2.47 4.28 3.72
CA PHE A 15 3.59 4.06 2.81
C PHE A 15 3.79 5.24 1.85
N ILE A 16 2.71 5.73 1.22
CA ILE A 16 2.82 6.80 0.20
C ILE A 16 2.96 8.19 0.83
N GLY A 17 2.42 8.40 2.03
CA GLY A 17 2.43 9.68 2.72
C GLY A 17 3.62 9.84 3.66
N THR A 18 3.77 8.92 4.62
CA THR A 18 4.80 9.04 5.67
C THR A 18 6.23 8.82 5.18
N VAL A 19 6.48 7.90 4.23
CA VAL A 19 7.85 7.65 3.74
C VAL A 19 8.39 8.86 2.97
N PRO A 20 7.68 9.43 1.99
CA PRO A 20 8.16 10.61 1.30
C PRO A 20 8.22 11.84 2.20
N MET A 21 7.38 11.90 3.24
CA MET A 21 7.54 12.92 4.29
C MET A 21 8.86 12.76 5.04
N ALA A 22 9.29 11.54 5.39
CA ALA A 22 10.60 11.32 5.99
C ALA A 22 11.73 11.80 5.05
N GLU A 23 11.66 11.50 3.75
CA GLU A 23 12.63 11.98 2.75
C GLU A 23 12.70 13.52 2.68
N VAL A 24 11.56 14.21 2.81
CA VAL A 24 11.52 15.68 2.90
C VAL A 24 12.28 16.17 4.14
N PHE A 25 12.18 15.48 5.26
CA PHE A 25 12.90 15.85 6.49
C PHE A 25 14.39 15.49 6.46
N GLU A 26 14.79 14.50 5.67
CA GLU A 26 16.20 14.14 5.44
C GLU A 26 16.93 15.16 4.56
N SER A 27 16.25 15.77 3.57
CA SER A 27 16.76 16.92 2.80
C SER A 27 15.79 18.11 2.89
N PRO A 28 15.81 18.86 4.02
CA PRO A 28 14.79 19.86 4.30
C PRO A 28 14.81 21.04 3.33
N TYR A 29 15.98 21.49 2.87
CA TYR A 29 16.05 22.62 1.93
C TYR A 29 15.33 22.31 0.61
N VAL A 30 15.60 21.13 0.04
CA VAL A 30 14.98 20.67 -1.21
C VAL A 30 13.52 20.31 -0.98
N GLY A 31 13.27 19.49 0.05
CA GLY A 31 11.96 18.95 0.37
C GLY A 31 10.94 20.03 0.72
N PHE A 32 11.26 20.97 1.62
CA PHE A 32 10.31 22.04 1.98
C PHE A 32 10.04 23.00 0.83
N ALA A 33 11.05 23.30 -0.01
CA ALA A 33 10.87 24.15 -1.18
C ALA A 33 9.87 23.52 -2.17
N SER A 34 9.98 22.22 -2.44
CA SER A 34 9.00 21.49 -3.24
C SER A 34 7.65 21.35 -2.54
N LEU A 35 7.65 21.06 -1.23
CA LEU A 35 6.43 20.78 -0.46
C LEU A 35 5.49 21.97 -0.42
N ILE A 36 6.01 23.18 -0.15
CA ILE A 36 5.14 24.36 -0.09
C ILE A 36 4.47 24.64 -1.44
N ILE A 37 5.15 24.38 -2.56
CA ILE A 37 4.58 24.56 -3.90
C ILE A 37 3.47 23.54 -4.17
N ILE A 38 3.67 22.28 -3.77
CA ILE A 38 2.64 21.25 -3.89
C ILE A 38 1.43 21.56 -3.02
N LEU A 39 1.64 21.92 -1.75
CA LEU A 39 0.54 22.29 -0.85
C LEU A 39 -0.19 23.53 -1.35
N TRP A 40 0.53 24.53 -1.84
CA TRP A 40 -0.06 25.75 -2.38
C TRP A 40 -0.87 25.49 -3.67
N GLY A 41 -0.30 24.76 -4.62
CA GLY A 41 -0.90 24.55 -5.93
C GLY A 41 -1.96 23.44 -5.98
N LEU A 42 -1.72 22.28 -5.35
CA LEU A 42 -2.60 21.12 -5.45
C LEU A 42 -3.61 21.03 -4.30
N VAL A 43 -3.19 21.31 -3.06
CA VAL A 43 -4.10 21.30 -1.90
C VAL A 43 -4.88 22.61 -1.83
N GLY A 44 -4.17 23.75 -1.87
CA GLY A 44 -4.76 25.09 -1.82
C GLY A 44 -5.44 25.52 -3.14
N ARG A 45 -5.22 24.79 -4.23
CA ARG A 45 -5.79 25.05 -5.56
C ARG A 45 -5.52 26.46 -6.09
N PHE A 46 -4.40 27.07 -5.70
CA PHE A 46 -3.99 28.38 -6.19
C PHE A 46 -3.35 28.29 -7.58
N ARG A 47 -3.52 29.34 -8.38
CA ARG A 47 -2.78 29.48 -9.65
C ARG A 47 -1.34 29.88 -9.35
N LEU A 48 -0.41 29.10 -9.89
CA LEU A 48 1.02 29.35 -9.72
C LEU A 48 1.55 30.34 -10.77
N PRO A 49 2.72 30.97 -10.53
CA PRO A 49 3.33 31.89 -11.47
C PRO A 49 3.41 31.30 -12.89
N GLY A 50 2.93 32.04 -13.88
CA GLY A 50 2.90 31.58 -15.27
C GLY A 50 1.91 30.45 -15.58
N ASN A 51 0.96 30.15 -14.68
CA ASN A 51 0.04 29.00 -14.78
C ASN A 51 0.76 27.65 -14.94
N MET A 52 1.97 27.52 -14.40
CA MET A 52 2.69 26.24 -14.44
C MET A 52 1.99 25.17 -13.58
N PRO A 53 2.02 23.90 -14.00
CA PRO A 53 1.57 22.79 -13.15
C PRO A 53 2.37 22.72 -11.85
N ALA A 54 1.69 22.52 -10.73
CA ALA A 54 2.34 22.53 -9.41
C ALA A 54 3.44 21.48 -9.26
N GLY A 55 3.21 20.27 -9.77
CA GLY A 55 4.24 19.22 -9.80
C GLY A 55 5.49 19.65 -10.56
N LEU A 56 5.33 20.30 -11.72
CA LEU A 56 6.46 20.77 -12.53
C LEU A 56 7.23 21.90 -11.82
N LEU A 57 6.52 22.88 -11.26
CA LEU A 57 7.17 23.99 -10.56
C LEU A 57 7.89 23.51 -9.30
N ALA A 58 7.28 22.60 -8.53
CA ALA A 58 7.91 21.99 -7.36
C ALA A 58 9.20 21.28 -7.75
N LEU A 59 9.16 20.47 -8.81
CA LEU A 59 10.34 19.76 -9.31
C LEU A 59 11.45 20.72 -9.75
N ILE A 60 11.13 21.76 -10.51
CA ILE A 60 12.10 22.76 -10.97
C ILE A 60 12.75 23.46 -9.77
N VAL A 61 11.95 23.96 -8.83
CA VAL A 61 12.48 24.70 -7.67
C VAL A 61 13.29 23.78 -6.76
N GLY A 62 12.80 22.58 -6.46
CA GLY A 62 13.52 21.60 -5.67
C GLY A 62 14.87 21.22 -6.30
N THR A 63 14.89 20.94 -7.60
CA THR A 63 16.13 20.65 -8.33
C THR A 63 17.10 21.83 -8.34
N LEU A 64 16.61 23.06 -8.51
CA LEU A 64 17.48 24.26 -8.46
C LEU A 64 18.11 24.45 -7.08
N VAL A 65 17.34 24.24 -6.00
CA VAL A 65 17.86 24.28 -4.64
C VAL A 65 18.90 23.18 -4.44
N ALA A 66 18.61 21.96 -4.91
CA ALA A 66 19.52 20.83 -4.81
C ALA A 66 20.84 21.04 -5.56
N LEU A 67 20.79 21.66 -6.74
CA LEU A 67 21.99 22.05 -7.50
C LEU A 67 22.80 23.12 -6.75
N ALA A 68 22.13 24.09 -6.12
CA ALA A 68 22.79 25.18 -5.39
C ALA A 68 23.54 24.69 -4.14
N ILE A 69 23.01 23.66 -3.46
CA ILE A 69 23.64 23.06 -2.27
C ILE A 69 24.57 21.88 -2.59
N GLY A 70 24.64 21.46 -3.86
CA GLY A 70 25.51 20.37 -4.33
C GLY A 70 24.98 18.95 -4.12
N GLU A 71 23.70 18.79 -3.76
CA GLU A 71 23.04 17.48 -3.65
C GLU A 71 22.68 16.89 -5.02
N ALA A 72 22.36 17.75 -5.99
CA ALA A 72 22.12 17.34 -7.38
C ALA A 72 23.32 17.65 -8.26
N ARG A 73 23.50 16.85 -9.33
CA ARG A 73 24.54 17.07 -10.34
C ARG A 73 24.02 16.73 -11.73
N ILE A 74 24.49 17.48 -12.71
CA ILE A 74 24.27 17.14 -14.12
C ILE A 74 25.34 16.12 -14.50
N SER A 75 24.96 14.85 -14.60
CA SER A 75 25.84 13.77 -15.07
C SER A 75 25.15 12.98 -16.17
N THR A 76 25.83 12.85 -17.32
CA THR A 76 25.41 11.97 -18.41
C THR A 76 25.92 10.55 -18.24
N GLU A 77 26.53 10.23 -17.10
CA GLU A 77 26.93 8.87 -16.76
C GLU A 77 25.71 7.94 -16.69
N GLY A 78 25.79 6.81 -17.36
CA GLY A 78 24.66 5.88 -17.51
C GLY A 78 23.68 6.22 -18.63
N VAL A 79 23.87 7.35 -19.35
CA VAL A 79 23.14 7.59 -20.61
C VAL A 79 23.74 6.69 -21.70
N GLY A 80 22.89 5.91 -22.36
CA GLY A 80 23.31 4.89 -23.30
C GLY A 80 22.11 4.20 -23.94
N LEU A 81 22.37 3.26 -24.84
CA LEU A 81 21.29 2.48 -25.46
C LEU A 81 21.14 1.13 -24.76
N TYR A 82 20.06 0.98 -24.00
CA TYR A 82 19.68 -0.21 -23.24
C TYR A 82 18.41 -0.81 -23.85
N LEU A 83 18.57 -1.63 -24.89
CA LEU A 83 17.42 -2.28 -25.52
C LEU A 83 16.79 -3.31 -24.55
N PRO A 84 15.45 -3.43 -24.52
CA PRO A 84 14.79 -4.45 -23.73
C PRO A 84 15.10 -5.82 -24.33
N LEU A 85 15.94 -6.60 -23.67
CA LEU A 85 16.31 -7.94 -24.10
C LEU A 85 15.49 -8.98 -23.33
N PRO A 86 14.94 -10.01 -23.99
CA PRO A 86 14.28 -11.11 -23.30
C PRO A 86 15.24 -11.83 -22.34
N TRP A 87 14.82 -12.01 -21.09
CA TRP A 87 15.61 -12.62 -20.01
C TRP A 87 15.29 -14.12 -19.87
N ILE A 88 15.36 -14.87 -20.97
CA ILE A 88 14.86 -16.25 -21.06
C ILE A 88 15.70 -17.22 -20.21
N GLY A 89 17.02 -17.04 -20.16
CA GLY A 89 17.93 -17.94 -19.44
C GLY A 89 17.60 -18.07 -17.95
N ASP A 90 17.63 -16.96 -17.23
CA ASP A 90 17.34 -16.98 -15.79
C ASP A 90 15.86 -17.23 -15.51
N LEU A 91 14.95 -16.89 -16.43
CA LEU A 91 13.55 -17.28 -16.31
C LEU A 91 13.40 -18.80 -16.29
N MET A 92 14.06 -19.53 -17.20
CA MET A 92 14.05 -20.99 -17.21
C MET A 92 14.69 -21.58 -15.95
N THR A 93 15.78 -20.97 -15.47
CA THR A 93 16.41 -21.31 -14.19
C THR A 93 15.44 -21.09 -13.03
N GLY A 94 14.75 -19.94 -12.96
CA GLY A 94 13.75 -19.63 -11.94
C GLY A 94 12.57 -20.61 -11.94
N ILE A 95 12.10 -21.03 -13.12
CA ILE A 95 11.07 -22.07 -13.25
C ILE A 95 11.60 -23.41 -12.73
N ALA A 96 12.84 -23.79 -13.04
CA ALA A 96 13.44 -25.01 -12.53
C ALA A 96 13.58 -24.98 -11.00
N TYR A 97 14.00 -23.85 -10.42
CA TYR A 97 14.04 -23.63 -8.97
C TYR A 97 12.66 -23.76 -8.33
N LEU A 98 11.62 -23.20 -8.95
CA LEU A 98 10.25 -23.32 -8.46
C LEU A 98 9.77 -24.78 -8.41
N TRP A 99 10.21 -25.61 -9.37
CA TRP A 99 9.91 -27.04 -9.37
C TRP A 99 10.75 -27.85 -8.37
N GLN A 100 11.99 -27.41 -8.10
CA GLN A 100 12.89 -28.02 -7.12
C GLN A 100 12.52 -27.64 -5.68
N THR A 101 11.89 -26.49 -5.48
CA THR A 101 11.44 -25.98 -4.18
C THR A 101 9.97 -25.58 -4.26
N PRO A 102 9.04 -26.57 -4.37
CA PRO A 102 7.61 -26.30 -4.46
C PRO A 102 7.05 -25.55 -3.24
N GLU A 103 7.76 -25.55 -2.10
CA GLU A 103 7.35 -24.79 -0.92
C GLU A 103 7.29 -23.28 -1.18
N LEU A 104 8.00 -22.77 -2.20
CA LEU A 104 7.90 -21.37 -2.62
C LEU A 104 6.46 -20.98 -3.01
N PHE A 105 5.66 -21.91 -3.52
CA PHE A 105 4.25 -21.65 -3.83
C PHE A 105 3.43 -21.29 -2.58
N LEU A 106 3.85 -21.75 -1.39
CA LEU A 106 3.18 -21.41 -0.13
C LEU A 106 3.28 -19.92 0.21
N VAL A 107 4.29 -19.21 -0.34
CA VAL A 107 4.45 -17.76 -0.18
C VAL A 107 3.97 -17.02 -1.42
N LEU A 108 4.29 -17.51 -2.62
CA LEU A 108 3.94 -16.86 -3.87
C LEU A 108 2.43 -16.79 -4.10
N VAL A 109 1.67 -17.84 -3.78
CA VAL A 109 0.21 -17.85 -3.98
C VAL A 109 -0.48 -16.78 -3.12
N PRO A 110 -0.22 -16.66 -1.80
CA PRO A 110 -0.72 -15.54 -1.01
C PRO A 110 -0.36 -14.19 -1.63
N VAL A 111 0.92 -13.94 -1.96
CA VAL A 111 1.37 -12.67 -2.55
C VAL A 111 0.55 -12.30 -3.80
N GLN A 112 0.23 -13.27 -4.67
CA GLN A 112 -0.61 -13.00 -5.84
C GLN A 112 -2.08 -12.74 -5.49
N ILE A 113 -2.61 -13.36 -4.41
CA ILE A 113 -3.94 -13.01 -3.88
C ILE A 113 -3.96 -11.57 -3.35
N TYR A 114 -2.88 -11.12 -2.69
CA TYR A 114 -2.73 -9.71 -2.29
C TYR A 114 -2.80 -8.79 -3.49
N ASN A 115 -2.01 -9.07 -4.52
CA ASN A 115 -1.95 -8.27 -5.74
C ASN A 115 -3.31 -8.19 -6.45
N PHE A 116 -4.04 -9.32 -6.50
CA PHE A 116 -5.40 -9.38 -7.03
C PHE A 116 -6.35 -8.45 -6.26
N ILE A 117 -6.34 -8.51 -4.93
CA ILE A 117 -7.21 -7.66 -4.10
C ILE A 117 -6.82 -6.19 -4.22
N GLU A 118 -5.53 -5.89 -4.36
CA GLU A 118 -5.03 -4.53 -4.60
C GLU A 118 -5.57 -3.94 -5.90
N THR A 119 -5.53 -4.69 -7.00
CA THR A 119 -6.12 -4.27 -8.28
C THR A 119 -7.63 -4.05 -8.15
N MET A 120 -8.37 -4.89 -7.40
CA MET A 120 -9.80 -4.66 -7.13
C MET A 120 -10.05 -3.38 -6.34
N ASN A 121 -9.27 -3.14 -5.29
CA ASN A 121 -9.37 -1.94 -4.48
C ASN A 121 -9.15 -0.67 -5.33
N ASN A 122 -8.16 -0.69 -6.22
CA ASN A 122 -7.90 0.42 -7.12
C ASN A 122 -9.02 0.67 -8.13
N VAL A 123 -9.68 -0.40 -8.64
CA VAL A 123 -10.88 -0.25 -9.48
C VAL A 123 -12.04 0.37 -8.68
N GLU A 124 -12.28 -0.06 -7.44
CA GLU A 124 -13.30 0.56 -6.57
C GLU A 124 -12.97 2.04 -6.27
N SER A 125 -11.69 2.38 -6.10
CA SER A 125 -11.24 3.77 -5.94
C SER A 125 -11.52 4.62 -7.18
N ALA A 126 -11.28 4.07 -8.38
CA ALA A 126 -11.62 4.73 -9.63
C ALA A 126 -13.14 4.92 -9.79
N GLU A 127 -13.93 3.90 -9.43
CA GLU A 127 -15.39 3.96 -9.47
C GLU A 127 -15.94 4.99 -8.46
N ALA A 128 -15.35 5.08 -7.27
CA ALA A 128 -15.66 6.12 -6.29
C ALA A 128 -15.35 7.54 -6.81
N ALA A 129 -14.38 7.68 -7.72
CA ALA A 129 -14.08 8.93 -8.43
C ALA A 129 -14.91 9.11 -9.74
N GLY A 130 -15.84 8.20 -10.03
CA GLY A 130 -16.78 8.29 -11.14
C GLY A 130 -16.32 7.65 -12.46
N ASP A 131 -15.27 6.83 -12.47
CA ASP A 131 -14.89 6.04 -13.65
C ASP A 131 -15.08 4.54 -13.38
N SER A 132 -16.00 3.92 -14.11
CA SER A 132 -16.26 2.49 -13.98
C SER A 132 -15.37 1.69 -14.94
N TYR A 133 -14.65 0.71 -14.40
CA TYR A 133 -13.82 -0.21 -15.16
C TYR A 133 -14.23 -1.66 -14.88
N PRO A 134 -14.28 -2.55 -15.88
CA PRO A 134 -14.54 -3.96 -15.65
C PRO A 134 -13.39 -4.58 -14.83
N VAL A 135 -13.68 -5.01 -13.59
CA VAL A 135 -12.69 -5.60 -12.68
C VAL A 135 -11.97 -6.77 -13.35
N ALA A 136 -12.70 -7.70 -13.98
CA ALA A 136 -12.10 -8.87 -14.64
C ALA A 136 -11.08 -8.49 -15.72
N THR A 137 -11.38 -7.46 -16.52
CA THR A 137 -10.45 -6.97 -17.55
C THR A 137 -9.23 -6.33 -16.92
N ALA A 138 -9.40 -5.50 -15.88
CA ALA A 138 -8.28 -4.89 -15.16
C ALA A 138 -7.32 -5.95 -14.61
N GLN A 139 -7.86 -7.02 -14.02
CA GLN A 139 -7.09 -8.14 -13.46
C GLN A 139 -6.31 -8.92 -14.52
N VAL A 140 -6.94 -9.21 -15.67
CA VAL A 140 -6.27 -9.94 -16.76
C VAL A 140 -5.13 -9.10 -17.35
N ILE A 141 -5.35 -7.81 -17.54
CA ILE A 141 -4.31 -6.90 -18.08
C ILE A 141 -3.15 -6.74 -17.09
N ASP A 142 -3.44 -6.65 -15.79
CA ASP A 142 -2.43 -6.59 -14.75
C ASP A 142 -1.56 -7.86 -14.72
N GLY A 143 -2.17 -9.04 -14.68
CA GLY A 143 -1.45 -10.31 -14.74
C GLY A 143 -0.64 -10.48 -16.03
N ALA A 144 -1.20 -10.07 -17.18
CA ALA A 144 -0.48 -10.08 -18.45
C ALA A 144 0.72 -9.13 -18.44
N GLY A 145 0.57 -7.94 -17.85
CA GLY A 145 1.66 -6.98 -17.66
C GLY A 145 2.78 -7.55 -16.79
N THR A 146 2.43 -8.23 -15.69
CA THR A 146 3.39 -8.93 -14.84
C THR A 146 4.14 -10.02 -15.61
N MET A 147 3.44 -10.86 -16.37
CA MET A 147 4.08 -11.92 -17.17
C MET A 147 5.00 -11.33 -18.24
N LEU A 148 4.58 -10.26 -18.92
CA LEU A 148 5.43 -9.55 -19.88
C LEU A 148 6.66 -8.96 -19.18
N GLY A 149 6.52 -8.31 -18.03
CA GLY A 149 7.64 -7.82 -17.25
C GLY A 149 8.63 -8.92 -16.88
N ALA A 150 8.14 -10.07 -16.42
CA ALA A 150 8.96 -11.22 -16.07
C ALA A 150 9.77 -11.77 -17.27
N LEU A 151 9.19 -11.77 -18.49
CA LEU A 151 9.91 -12.16 -19.71
C LEU A 151 11.11 -11.26 -20.03
N PHE A 152 11.09 -10.01 -19.56
CA PHE A 152 12.18 -9.05 -19.70
C PHE A 152 12.97 -8.86 -18.39
N GLY A 153 12.83 -9.77 -17.42
CA GLY A 153 13.65 -9.81 -16.21
C GLY A 153 13.14 -8.97 -15.03
N SER A 154 11.90 -8.47 -15.06
CA SER A 154 11.31 -7.82 -13.89
C SER A 154 11.06 -8.85 -12.77
N PRO A 155 11.64 -8.68 -11.57
CA PRO A 155 11.38 -9.56 -10.43
C PRO A 155 10.13 -9.15 -9.63
N PHE A 156 9.49 -8.04 -9.98
CA PHE A 156 8.36 -7.47 -9.25
C PHE A 156 7.05 -7.62 -10.02
N PRO A 157 5.96 -8.05 -9.36
CA PRO A 157 4.63 -8.03 -9.96
C PRO A 157 4.15 -6.60 -10.18
N THR A 158 3.30 -6.42 -11.19
CA THR A 158 2.60 -5.16 -11.45
C THR A 158 1.26 -5.14 -10.72
N THR A 159 0.70 -3.94 -10.55
CA THR A 159 -0.68 -3.73 -10.10
C THR A 159 -1.26 -2.45 -10.71
N ALA A 160 -2.56 -2.25 -10.59
CA ALA A 160 -3.19 -0.98 -10.95
C ALA A 160 -2.66 0.16 -10.06
N TYR A 161 -2.33 1.30 -10.67
CA TYR A 161 -1.66 2.39 -9.97
C TYR A 161 -2.59 3.09 -8.95
N ILE A 162 -2.13 3.23 -7.70
CA ILE A 162 -2.85 3.93 -6.64
C ILE A 162 -2.88 5.43 -6.94
N GLY A 163 -4.03 6.07 -6.71
CA GLY A 163 -4.17 7.53 -6.83
C GLY A 163 -4.99 7.99 -8.02
N HIS A 164 -5.74 7.11 -8.69
CA HIS A 164 -6.70 7.49 -9.74
C HIS A 164 -7.54 8.73 -9.39
N PRO A 165 -8.13 8.87 -8.18
CA PRO A 165 -8.85 10.10 -7.81
C PRO A 165 -7.99 11.36 -7.84
N ALA A 166 -6.73 11.27 -7.42
CA ALA A 166 -5.78 12.38 -7.42
C ALA A 166 -5.42 12.82 -8.84
N TYR A 167 -5.05 11.87 -9.71
CA TYR A 167 -4.71 12.15 -11.11
C TYR A 167 -5.90 12.70 -11.89
N LYS A 168 -7.08 12.12 -11.69
CA LYS A 168 -8.33 12.64 -12.29
C LYS A 168 -8.62 14.06 -11.82
N GLY A 169 -8.45 14.35 -10.53
CA GLY A 169 -8.60 15.70 -9.97
C GLY A 169 -7.66 16.73 -10.60
N MET A 170 -6.47 16.31 -11.05
CA MET A 170 -5.52 17.14 -11.80
C MET A 170 -5.86 17.27 -13.30
N GLY A 171 -6.93 16.64 -13.77
CA GLY A 171 -7.35 16.66 -15.18
C GLY A 171 -6.64 15.63 -16.07
N ALA A 172 -5.97 14.63 -15.50
CA ALA A 172 -5.36 13.55 -16.26
C ALA A 172 -6.43 12.75 -17.04
N ARG A 173 -6.08 12.35 -18.27
CA ARG A 173 -6.94 11.57 -19.18
C ARG A 173 -6.09 10.49 -19.88
N SER A 174 -6.65 9.79 -20.86
CA SER A 174 -5.94 8.76 -21.65
C SER A 174 -4.59 9.24 -22.21
N GLY A 175 -4.48 10.51 -22.64
CA GLY A 175 -3.23 11.09 -23.13
C GLY A 175 -2.10 11.09 -22.10
N TYR A 176 -2.42 11.23 -20.80
CA TYR A 176 -1.42 11.13 -19.73
C TYR A 176 -0.84 9.72 -19.66
N ILE A 177 -1.70 8.71 -19.69
CA ILE A 177 -1.28 7.29 -19.62
C ILE A 177 -0.44 6.92 -20.85
N ILE A 178 -0.85 7.34 -22.06
CA ILE A 178 -0.08 7.13 -23.30
C ILE A 178 1.29 7.82 -23.20
N GLY A 179 1.31 9.05 -22.68
CA GLY A 179 2.55 9.80 -22.46
C GLY A 179 3.50 9.07 -21.51
N VAL A 180 3.01 8.62 -20.35
CA VAL A 180 3.81 7.83 -19.39
C VAL A 180 4.30 6.53 -20.03
N GLY A 181 3.43 5.80 -20.73
CA GLY A 181 3.75 4.56 -21.42
C GLY A 181 4.73 4.71 -22.60
N ALA A 182 4.96 5.92 -23.10
CA ALA A 182 5.98 6.20 -24.10
C ALA A 182 7.27 6.75 -23.47
N VAL A 183 7.14 7.78 -22.63
CA VAL A 183 8.27 8.52 -22.07
C VAL A 183 9.10 7.66 -21.13
N ILE A 184 8.48 6.88 -20.24
CA ILE A 184 9.23 6.07 -19.27
C ILE A 184 10.02 4.94 -19.96
N PRO A 185 9.45 4.14 -20.88
CA PRO A 185 10.23 3.14 -21.61
C PRO A 185 11.32 3.75 -22.48
N LEU A 186 11.06 4.88 -23.17
CA LEU A 186 12.09 5.57 -23.95
C LEU A 186 13.21 6.10 -23.06
N ALA A 187 12.88 6.65 -21.88
CA ALA A 187 13.86 7.09 -20.90
C ALA A 187 14.70 5.93 -20.36
N ALA A 188 14.10 4.76 -20.12
CA ALA A 188 14.82 3.55 -19.75
C ALA A 188 15.76 3.08 -20.87
N ILE A 189 15.27 3.02 -22.11
CA ILE A 189 16.06 2.61 -23.29
C ILE A 189 17.24 3.55 -23.54
N LEU A 190 17.08 4.84 -23.27
CA LEU A 190 18.15 5.83 -23.46
C LEU A 190 19.02 6.01 -22.21
N GLY A 191 18.81 5.25 -21.13
CA GLY A 191 19.56 5.40 -19.89
C GLY A 191 19.29 6.73 -19.16
N LEU A 192 18.25 7.46 -19.54
CA LEU A 192 17.90 8.75 -18.96
C LEU A 192 17.41 8.64 -17.51
N LEU A 193 17.02 7.45 -17.05
CA LEU A 193 16.67 7.24 -15.63
C LEU A 193 17.87 7.50 -14.71
N ALA A 194 19.08 7.09 -15.11
CA ALA A 194 20.31 7.38 -14.36
C ALA A 194 20.63 8.88 -14.35
N PHE A 195 20.44 9.54 -15.50
CA PHE A 195 20.56 11.01 -15.61
C PHE A 195 19.57 11.72 -14.67
N LEU A 196 18.29 11.34 -14.70
CA LEU A 196 17.26 11.93 -13.86
C LEU A 196 17.52 11.68 -12.37
N ASN A 197 18.04 10.50 -12.01
CA ASN A 197 18.39 10.18 -10.63
C ASN A 197 19.53 11.05 -10.08
N ASN A 198 20.49 11.47 -10.92
CA ASN A 198 21.55 12.40 -10.53
C ASN A 198 21.06 13.86 -10.46
N LEU A 199 20.09 14.23 -11.29
CA LEU A 199 19.60 15.59 -11.43
C LEU A 199 18.49 15.93 -10.43
N ILE A 200 17.61 14.98 -10.12
CA ILE A 200 16.40 15.19 -9.33
C ILE A 200 16.52 14.36 -8.06
N PRO A 201 16.81 14.99 -6.90
CA PRO A 201 16.79 14.27 -5.64
C PRO A 201 15.38 13.77 -5.32
N LEU A 202 15.31 12.63 -4.63
CA LEU A 202 14.04 12.05 -4.20
C LEU A 202 13.19 13.04 -3.40
N ALA A 203 13.81 13.83 -2.50
CA ALA A 203 13.15 14.86 -1.72
C ALA A 203 12.44 15.94 -2.57
N ALA A 204 12.89 16.21 -3.81
CA ALA A 204 12.24 17.16 -4.69
C ALA A 204 10.92 16.63 -5.27
N ALA A 205 10.86 15.31 -5.53
CA ALA A 205 9.68 14.62 -6.07
C ALA A 205 8.73 14.14 -4.97
N ALA A 206 9.24 13.78 -3.79
CA ALA A 206 8.51 13.23 -2.65
C ALA A 206 7.18 13.95 -2.32
N PRO A 207 7.09 15.29 -2.36
CA PRO A 207 5.83 16.00 -2.08
C PRO A 207 4.63 15.64 -2.96
N ILE A 208 4.83 15.18 -4.21
CA ILE A 208 3.70 14.75 -5.04
C ILE A 208 3.00 13.52 -4.44
N LEU A 209 3.77 12.61 -3.83
CA LEU A 209 3.25 11.41 -3.20
C LEU A 209 2.49 11.75 -1.91
N ILE A 210 2.96 12.72 -1.14
CA ILE A 210 2.25 13.27 0.01
C ILE A 210 0.87 13.80 -0.44
N PHE A 211 0.80 14.54 -1.55
CA PHE A 211 -0.47 14.99 -2.12
C PHE A 211 -1.37 13.83 -2.54
N VAL A 212 -0.84 12.80 -3.20
CA VAL A 212 -1.60 11.61 -3.59
C VAL A 212 -2.20 10.93 -2.35
N ALA A 213 -1.42 10.79 -1.27
CA ALA A 213 -1.89 10.24 -0.01
C ALA A 213 -3.04 11.05 0.60
N LEU A 214 -2.87 12.38 0.69
CA LEU A 214 -3.90 13.30 1.17
C LEU A 214 -5.17 13.24 0.31
N SER A 215 -5.01 13.23 -1.01
CA SER A 215 -6.13 13.14 -1.96
C SER A 215 -6.89 11.82 -1.82
N LEU A 216 -6.21 10.71 -1.54
CA LEU A 216 -6.87 9.42 -1.37
C LEU A 216 -7.64 9.35 -0.06
N VAL A 217 -7.06 9.84 1.05
CA VAL A 217 -7.76 9.90 2.35
C VAL A 217 -9.00 10.79 2.26
N THR A 218 -8.87 11.97 1.67
CA THR A 218 -10.01 12.90 1.51
C THR A 218 -11.06 12.37 0.54
N SER A 219 -10.66 11.76 -0.58
CA SER A 219 -11.59 11.13 -1.52
C SER A 219 -12.34 9.96 -0.87
N THR A 220 -11.67 9.13 -0.08
CA THR A 220 -12.33 8.04 0.65
C THR A 220 -13.35 8.59 1.65
N ALA A 221 -13.00 9.63 2.40
CA ALA A 221 -13.93 10.25 3.35
C ALA A 221 -15.21 10.78 2.65
N GLY A 222 -15.09 11.30 1.43
CA GLY A 222 -16.23 11.72 0.62
C GLY A 222 -17.01 10.58 -0.04
N ALA A 223 -16.39 9.41 -0.22
CA ALA A 223 -16.97 8.25 -0.91
C ALA A 223 -17.64 7.22 0.03
N VAL A 224 -17.43 7.34 1.34
CA VAL A 224 -18.07 6.50 2.37
C VAL A 224 -19.07 7.29 3.20
N ARG A 225 -20.04 6.61 3.81
CA ARG A 225 -20.94 7.26 4.78
C ARG A 225 -20.13 7.78 5.98
N PRO A 226 -20.46 8.95 6.56
CA PRO A 226 -19.77 9.46 7.74
C PRO A 226 -19.70 8.45 8.90
N ALA A 227 -20.79 7.70 9.13
CA ALA A 227 -20.85 6.65 10.14
C ALA A 227 -19.81 5.53 9.91
N HIS A 228 -19.42 5.27 8.65
CA HIS A 228 -18.46 4.22 8.27
C HIS A 228 -17.00 4.66 8.34
N ILE A 229 -16.70 5.90 8.72
CA ILE A 229 -15.30 6.37 8.87
C ILE A 229 -14.56 5.55 9.94
N ALA A 230 -15.24 5.14 11.02
CA ALA A 230 -14.63 4.24 12.01
C ALA A 230 -14.18 2.91 11.39
N ALA A 231 -14.94 2.37 10.44
CA ALA A 231 -14.58 1.15 9.72
C ALA A 231 -13.36 1.36 8.81
N VAL A 232 -13.26 2.53 8.17
CA VAL A 232 -12.08 2.94 7.40
C VAL A 232 -10.85 2.99 8.30
N THR A 233 -10.93 3.64 9.47
CA THR A 233 -9.81 3.75 10.41
C THR A 233 -9.32 2.38 10.89
N ILE A 234 -10.24 1.47 11.23
CA ILE A 234 -9.89 0.10 11.63
C ILE A 234 -9.19 -0.65 10.48
N ALA A 235 -9.65 -0.47 9.24
CA ALA A 235 -9.04 -1.09 8.06
C ALA A 235 -7.59 -0.61 7.80
N MET A 236 -7.19 0.54 8.34
CA MET A 236 -5.83 1.07 8.20
C MET A 236 -4.82 0.43 9.17
N ILE A 237 -5.27 -0.11 10.30
CA ILE A 237 -4.40 -0.59 11.39
C ILE A 237 -3.39 -1.67 10.92
N PRO A 238 -3.79 -2.71 10.16
CA PRO A 238 -2.85 -3.74 9.71
C PRO A 238 -1.68 -3.20 8.89
N HIS A 239 -1.90 -2.10 8.14
CA HIS A 239 -0.86 -1.45 7.34
C HIS A 239 0.21 -0.79 8.21
N VAL A 240 -0.17 -0.25 9.38
CA VAL A 240 0.79 0.28 10.36
C VAL A 240 1.71 -0.83 10.87
N SER A 241 1.14 -1.99 11.22
CA SER A 241 1.92 -3.15 11.65
C SER A 241 2.83 -3.67 10.53
N SER A 242 2.33 -3.75 9.30
CA SER A 242 3.15 -4.11 8.13
C SER A 242 4.33 -3.17 7.93
N PHE A 243 4.09 -1.87 8.04
CA PHE A 243 5.14 -0.86 7.96
C PHE A 243 6.20 -1.02 9.06
N LEU A 244 5.78 -1.20 10.32
CA LEU A 244 6.71 -1.42 11.44
C LEU A 244 7.58 -2.64 11.23
N MET A 245 6.99 -3.76 10.80
CA MET A 245 7.73 -5.00 10.53
C MET A 245 8.78 -4.82 9.42
N ILE A 246 8.42 -4.11 8.35
CA ILE A 246 9.36 -3.77 7.28
C ILE A 246 10.51 -2.91 7.82
N LYS A 247 10.21 -1.85 8.59
CA LYS A 247 11.23 -0.93 9.10
C LYS A 247 12.14 -1.57 10.16
N TRP A 248 11.62 -2.44 11.02
CA TRP A 248 12.45 -3.23 11.92
C TRP A 248 13.36 -4.21 11.17
N GLY A 249 12.86 -4.81 10.08
CA GLY A 249 13.68 -5.64 9.20
C GLY A 249 14.81 -4.85 8.55
N SER A 250 14.51 -3.68 7.99
CA SER A 250 15.50 -2.76 7.42
C SER A 250 16.55 -2.34 8.45
N LEU A 251 16.15 -2.03 9.69
CA LEU A 251 17.06 -1.69 10.78
C LEU A 251 18.04 -2.85 11.07
N LEU A 252 17.55 -4.08 11.25
CA LEU A 252 18.44 -5.21 11.52
C LEU A 252 19.38 -5.51 10.33
N ASN A 253 18.89 -5.37 9.10
CA ASN A 253 19.73 -5.56 7.91
C ASN A 253 20.84 -4.50 7.84
N ALA A 254 20.52 -3.23 8.10
CA ALA A 254 21.51 -2.16 8.15
C ALA A 254 22.57 -2.42 9.24
N LEU A 255 22.16 -2.87 10.43
CA LEU A 255 23.13 -3.20 11.50
C LEU A 255 24.08 -4.33 11.09
N ARG A 256 23.58 -5.36 10.39
CA ARG A 256 24.41 -6.44 9.84
C ARG A 256 25.41 -5.93 8.82
N GLU A 257 24.95 -5.08 7.89
CA GLU A 257 25.80 -4.46 6.86
C GLU A 257 26.90 -3.58 7.47
N THR A 258 26.62 -2.93 8.62
CA THR A 258 27.63 -2.14 9.36
C THR A 258 28.60 -2.98 10.19
N GLY A 259 28.49 -4.32 10.15
CA GLY A 259 29.43 -5.25 10.80
C GLY A 259 29.09 -5.59 12.24
N VAL A 260 27.86 -5.33 12.71
CA VAL A 260 27.44 -5.77 14.05
C VAL A 260 27.21 -7.28 14.03
N GLU A 261 28.13 -8.02 14.67
CA GLU A 261 28.05 -9.46 14.81
C GLU A 261 27.12 -9.89 15.96
N GLY A 262 26.64 -11.14 15.92
CA GLY A 262 25.84 -11.73 16.99
C GLY A 262 24.42 -11.17 17.12
N LEU A 263 23.91 -10.45 16.11
CA LEU A 263 22.54 -9.96 16.12
C LEU A 263 21.52 -11.10 16.04
N PRO A 264 20.54 -11.17 16.96
CA PRO A 264 19.43 -12.10 16.84
C PRO A 264 18.60 -11.78 15.60
N ASN A 265 17.93 -12.80 15.05
CA ASN A 265 16.94 -12.61 13.99
C ASN A 265 15.66 -11.99 14.57
N LEU A 266 14.89 -11.26 13.75
CA LEU A 266 13.52 -10.91 14.12
C LEU A 266 12.73 -12.20 14.39
N GLY A 267 12.04 -12.24 15.53
CA GLY A 267 11.32 -13.42 16.00
C GLY A 267 12.13 -14.36 16.88
N ASP A 268 13.41 -14.09 17.13
CA ASP A 268 14.15 -14.75 18.21
C ASP A 268 13.44 -14.52 19.56
N GLU A 269 13.37 -15.55 20.40
CA GLU A 269 12.62 -15.51 21.65
C GLU A 269 13.16 -14.48 22.64
N ALA A 270 14.49 -14.39 22.78
CA ALA A 270 15.13 -13.45 23.70
C ALA A 270 14.93 -12.00 23.22
N LEU A 271 15.10 -11.76 21.92
CA LEU A 271 14.82 -10.45 21.33
C LEU A 271 13.34 -10.07 21.49
N THR A 272 12.42 -11.00 21.21
CA THR A 272 10.98 -10.77 21.30
C THR A 272 10.55 -10.43 22.73
N ALA A 273 11.10 -11.13 23.72
CA ALA A 273 10.87 -10.84 25.13
C ALA A 273 11.43 -9.45 25.52
N ALA A 274 12.62 -9.09 25.05
CA ALA A 274 13.22 -7.79 25.30
C ALA A 274 12.42 -6.64 24.64
N LEU A 275 11.96 -6.83 23.40
CA LEU A 275 11.09 -5.89 22.70
C LEU A 275 9.80 -5.63 23.45
N LEU A 276 9.17 -6.68 23.99
CA LEU A 276 7.96 -6.55 24.80
C LEU A 276 8.19 -5.69 26.05
N GLN A 277 9.34 -5.81 26.73
CA GLN A 277 9.69 -4.96 27.88
C GLN A 277 9.84 -3.47 27.50
N GLN A 278 10.15 -3.18 26.24
CA GLN A 278 10.23 -1.80 25.71
C GLN A 278 8.90 -1.32 25.09
N GLY A 279 7.83 -2.11 25.17
CA GLY A 279 6.53 -1.80 24.57
C GLY A 279 6.43 -2.09 23.07
N ALA A 280 7.44 -2.71 22.47
CA ALA A 280 7.39 -3.17 21.09
C ALA A 280 6.73 -4.56 21.02
N HIS A 281 5.42 -4.58 20.78
CA HIS A 281 4.61 -5.81 20.70
C HIS A 281 4.86 -6.61 19.40
N TYR A 282 6.09 -7.12 19.23
CA TYR A 282 6.54 -7.79 18.01
C TYR A 282 5.59 -8.88 17.53
N THR A 283 5.21 -9.83 18.39
CA THR A 283 4.34 -10.96 18.02
C THR A 283 2.98 -10.49 17.48
N GLY A 284 2.40 -9.44 18.09
CA GLY A 284 1.12 -8.87 17.65
C GLY A 284 1.25 -8.14 16.32
N HIS A 285 2.29 -7.33 16.14
CA HIS A 285 2.55 -6.64 14.88
C HIS A 285 2.90 -7.61 13.75
N LEU A 286 3.66 -8.68 14.04
CA LEU A 286 3.94 -9.73 13.07
C LEU A 286 2.64 -10.36 12.59
N ALA A 287 1.78 -10.83 13.50
CA ALA A 287 0.49 -11.39 13.13
C ALA A 287 -0.36 -10.42 12.29
N LEU A 288 -0.49 -9.15 12.69
CA LEU A 288 -1.26 -8.15 11.94
C LEU A 288 -0.65 -7.79 10.58
N SER A 289 0.68 -7.84 10.45
CA SER A 289 1.39 -7.50 9.21
C SER A 289 1.15 -8.52 8.10
N GLN A 290 1.08 -9.80 8.45
CA GLN A 290 0.81 -10.90 7.53
C GLN A 290 -0.68 -10.86 7.21
N GLY A 291 -1.09 -10.19 6.14
CA GLY A 291 -2.51 -9.85 6.12
C GLY A 291 -2.91 -8.58 5.46
N ALA A 292 -2.04 -7.57 5.48
CA ALA A 292 -2.51 -6.22 5.79
C ALA A 292 -3.72 -5.74 4.95
N ILE A 293 -3.67 -5.94 3.62
CA ILE A 293 -4.78 -5.60 2.71
C ILE A 293 -6.03 -6.44 3.02
N ILE A 294 -5.91 -7.76 3.08
CA ILE A 294 -7.05 -8.66 3.30
C ILE A 294 -7.62 -8.47 4.70
N THR A 295 -6.75 -8.43 5.72
CA THR A 295 -7.11 -8.19 7.11
C THR A 295 -7.82 -6.85 7.26
N GLY A 296 -7.28 -5.77 6.70
CA GLY A 296 -7.91 -4.45 6.77
C GLY A 296 -9.29 -4.44 6.09
N LEU A 297 -9.43 -5.10 4.95
CA LEU A 297 -10.69 -5.19 4.21
C LEU A 297 -11.75 -5.91 5.04
N ILE A 298 -11.40 -7.06 5.63
CA ILE A 298 -12.28 -7.86 6.47
C ILE A 298 -12.70 -7.08 7.71
N TRP A 299 -11.74 -6.50 8.43
CA TRP A 299 -12.02 -5.75 9.65
C TRP A 299 -12.88 -4.51 9.36
N GLY A 300 -12.61 -3.79 8.27
CA GLY A 300 -13.47 -2.72 7.80
C GLY A 300 -14.88 -3.21 7.44
N ALA A 301 -15.02 -4.39 6.83
CA ALA A 301 -16.32 -4.98 6.52
C ALA A 301 -17.10 -5.40 7.76
N ILE A 302 -16.43 -5.98 8.77
CA ILE A 302 -17.02 -6.34 10.07
C ILE A 302 -17.55 -5.08 10.76
N VAL A 303 -16.73 -4.04 10.89
CA VAL A 303 -17.11 -2.80 11.59
C VAL A 303 -18.20 -2.05 10.85
N ALA A 304 -18.14 -1.96 9.51
CA ALA A 304 -19.21 -1.37 8.71
C ALA A 304 -20.54 -2.11 8.88
N SER A 305 -20.51 -3.46 8.87
CA SER A 305 -21.70 -4.29 9.07
C SER A 305 -22.26 -4.13 10.49
N LEU A 306 -21.40 -3.97 11.49
CA LEU A 306 -21.81 -3.69 12.87
C LEU A 306 -22.52 -2.34 13.01
N ILE A 307 -21.97 -1.29 12.38
CA ILE A 307 -22.59 0.04 12.36
C ILE A 307 -23.98 -0.01 11.71
N ASP A 308 -24.15 -0.86 10.69
CA ASP A 308 -25.43 -1.06 10.01
C ASP A 308 -26.38 -2.02 10.74
N GLY A 309 -25.99 -2.58 11.88
CA GLY A 309 -26.77 -3.58 12.62
C GLY A 309 -26.87 -4.94 11.92
N GLU A 310 -26.06 -5.19 10.89
CA GLU A 310 -26.05 -6.41 10.08
C GLU A 310 -25.14 -7.48 10.71
N PHE A 311 -25.41 -7.86 11.96
CA PHE A 311 -24.57 -8.78 12.75
C PHE A 311 -24.27 -10.11 12.05
N ARG A 312 -25.23 -10.66 11.28
CA ARG A 312 -25.02 -11.91 10.53
C ARG A 312 -24.00 -11.76 9.41
N ARG A 313 -23.96 -10.61 8.73
CA ARG A 313 -22.94 -10.32 7.72
C ARG A 313 -21.57 -10.14 8.37
N ALA A 314 -21.53 -9.42 9.50
CA ALA A 314 -20.31 -9.27 10.29
C ALA A 314 -19.75 -10.63 10.76
N ALA A 315 -20.62 -11.53 11.24
CA ALA A 315 -20.25 -12.90 11.59
C ALA A 315 -19.70 -13.68 10.38
N GLY A 316 -20.32 -13.54 9.20
CA GLY A 316 -19.83 -14.15 7.96
C GLY A 316 -18.42 -13.71 7.59
N PHE A 317 -18.11 -12.41 7.70
CA PHE A 317 -16.75 -11.90 7.49
C PHE A 317 -15.75 -12.44 8.52
N ALA A 318 -16.14 -12.51 9.79
CA ALA A 318 -15.29 -13.09 10.83
C ALA A 318 -15.04 -14.59 10.62
N LEU A 319 -16.04 -15.35 10.16
CA LEU A 319 -15.86 -16.76 9.77
C LEU A 319 -14.90 -16.92 8.60
N ALA A 320 -15.02 -16.06 7.58
CA ALA A 320 -14.10 -16.05 6.46
C ALA A 320 -12.67 -15.73 6.91
N ALA A 321 -12.50 -14.76 7.81
CA ALA A 321 -11.21 -14.41 8.43
C ALA A 321 -10.61 -15.60 9.17
N SER A 322 -11.41 -16.31 9.96
CA SER A 322 -10.98 -17.52 10.64
C SER A 322 -10.51 -18.57 9.65
N ALA A 323 -11.32 -18.88 8.63
CA ALA A 323 -10.99 -19.86 7.61
C ALA A 323 -9.68 -19.53 6.86
N MET A 324 -9.47 -18.25 6.53
CA MET A 324 -8.24 -17.78 5.90
C MET A 324 -7.02 -17.84 6.84
N SER A 325 -7.21 -17.57 8.14
CA SER A 325 -6.16 -17.68 9.15
C SER A 325 -5.74 -19.13 9.38
N LEU A 326 -6.69 -20.08 9.41
CA LEU A 326 -6.40 -21.50 9.61
C LEU A 326 -5.36 -22.05 8.61
N VAL A 327 -5.39 -21.55 7.37
CA VAL A 327 -4.53 -22.00 6.27
C VAL A 327 -3.37 -21.06 5.97
N GLY A 328 -3.21 -19.96 6.72
CA GLY A 328 -2.12 -19.01 6.52
C GLY A 328 -2.27 -18.03 5.35
N ILE A 329 -3.49 -17.78 4.84
CA ILE A 329 -3.74 -16.71 3.85
C ILE A 329 -3.58 -15.32 4.52
N ILE A 330 -4.03 -15.22 5.76
CA ILE A 330 -3.81 -14.09 6.65
C ILE A 330 -3.18 -14.60 7.95
N HIS A 331 -2.46 -13.74 8.65
CA HIS A 331 -1.76 -13.98 9.92
C HIS A 331 -0.65 -15.04 9.91
N GLY A 332 -0.41 -15.71 8.77
CA GLY A 332 0.70 -16.62 8.54
C GLY A 332 1.72 -16.05 7.54
N ALA A 333 2.99 -16.42 7.69
CA ALA A 333 4.05 -16.04 6.75
C ALA A 333 3.98 -16.83 5.42
N SER A 334 3.27 -17.96 5.42
CA SER A 334 3.07 -18.83 4.26
C SER A 334 1.79 -19.65 4.46
N LEU A 335 1.28 -20.23 3.37
CA LEU A 335 0.24 -21.23 3.46
C LEU A 335 0.72 -22.45 4.26
N HIS A 336 -0.18 -23.02 5.04
CA HIS A 336 0.06 -24.24 5.80
C HIS A 336 -1.23 -25.06 5.91
N TRP A 337 -1.10 -26.31 6.36
CA TRP A 337 -2.28 -27.12 6.70
C TRP A 337 -3.09 -26.43 7.81
N PRO A 338 -4.43 -26.62 7.82
CA PRO A 338 -5.31 -26.03 8.82
C PRO A 338 -4.79 -26.25 10.24
N SER A 339 -4.46 -25.16 10.93
CA SER A 339 -4.03 -25.19 12.34
C SER A 339 -4.96 -24.31 13.17
N LEU A 340 -5.38 -24.80 14.33
CA LEU A 340 -6.22 -24.05 15.27
C LEU A 340 -5.38 -23.05 16.06
N ASP A 341 -4.77 -22.10 15.36
CA ASP A 341 -3.97 -21.06 15.99
C ASP A 341 -4.85 -20.10 16.82
N PRO A 342 -4.27 -19.39 17.80
CA PRO A 342 -5.05 -18.47 18.65
C PRO A 342 -5.77 -17.35 17.87
N VAL A 343 -5.25 -16.94 16.71
CA VAL A 343 -5.82 -15.85 15.92
C VAL A 343 -7.08 -16.30 15.18
N ALA A 344 -7.02 -17.45 14.51
CA ALA A 344 -8.14 -18.12 13.88
C ALA A 344 -9.24 -18.42 14.89
N MET A 345 -8.88 -18.87 16.09
CA MET A 345 -9.84 -19.07 17.18
C MET A 345 -10.42 -17.75 17.68
N GLY A 346 -9.63 -16.68 17.74
CA GLY A 346 -10.11 -15.32 18.02
C GLY A 346 -11.20 -14.88 17.05
N TYR A 347 -11.02 -15.12 15.75
CA TYR A 347 -12.06 -14.85 14.76
C TYR A 347 -13.30 -15.75 14.91
N LEU A 348 -13.14 -17.02 15.29
CA LEU A 348 -14.30 -17.87 15.60
C LEU A 348 -15.08 -17.33 16.80
N ILE A 349 -14.41 -16.82 17.83
CA ILE A 349 -15.07 -16.18 18.98
C ILE A 349 -15.87 -14.96 18.52
N ILE A 350 -15.28 -14.09 17.69
CA ILE A 350 -15.96 -12.94 17.11
C ILE A 350 -17.18 -13.39 16.29
N ALA A 351 -17.01 -14.37 15.40
CA ALA A 351 -18.08 -14.92 14.59
C ALA A 351 -19.22 -15.49 15.43
N ALA A 352 -18.90 -16.31 16.43
CA ALA A 352 -19.87 -16.92 17.33
C ALA A 352 -20.63 -15.85 18.11
N PHE A 353 -19.92 -14.86 18.67
CA PHE A 353 -20.55 -13.75 19.39
C PHE A 353 -21.52 -12.99 18.50
N LEU A 354 -21.09 -12.58 17.31
CA LEU A 354 -21.92 -11.80 16.37
C LEU A 354 -23.10 -12.60 15.82
N TYR A 355 -22.95 -13.92 15.67
CA TYR A 355 -24.04 -14.79 15.23
C TYR A 355 -25.07 -15.04 16.34
N LEU A 356 -24.62 -15.27 17.57
CA LEU A 356 -25.48 -15.58 18.71
C LEU A 356 -26.15 -14.35 19.31
N TYR A 357 -25.50 -13.18 19.28
CA TYR A 357 -26.02 -11.96 19.88
C TYR A 357 -27.45 -11.61 19.42
N PRO A 358 -27.78 -11.58 18.11
CA PRO A 358 -29.15 -11.31 17.66
C PRO A 358 -30.18 -12.37 18.08
N LEU A 359 -29.77 -13.60 18.38
CA LEU A 359 -30.67 -14.67 18.83
C LEU A 359 -31.06 -14.51 20.30
N VAL A 360 -30.12 -14.01 21.12
CA VAL A 360 -30.35 -13.68 22.52
C VAL A 360 -31.09 -12.35 22.64
N ASP A 361 -30.72 -11.38 21.79
CA ASP A 361 -31.20 -10.00 21.83
C ASP A 361 -32.38 -9.68 20.90
N ALA A 362 -33.03 -10.70 20.34
CA ALA A 362 -34.33 -10.55 19.66
C ALA A 362 -35.43 -9.95 20.57
N LYS A 363 -35.14 -9.75 21.87
CA LYS A 363 -35.95 -9.01 22.84
C LYS A 363 -35.47 -7.59 23.14
N ALA A 364 -34.25 -7.17 22.78
CA ALA A 364 -33.78 -5.79 22.95
C ALA A 364 -33.37 -5.11 21.62
N GLY A 365 -33.99 -5.52 20.51
CA GLY A 365 -33.94 -4.87 19.19
C GLY A 365 -34.43 -3.42 19.13
N GLU A 366 -34.53 -2.74 20.26
CA GLU A 366 -34.77 -1.31 20.41
C GLU A 366 -33.53 -0.62 21.02
N ARG A 367 -32.34 -0.81 20.44
CA ARG A 367 -31.23 0.12 20.73
C ARG A 367 -31.32 1.34 19.82
N GLY A 368 -31.88 2.41 20.38
CA GLY A 368 -31.23 3.72 20.34
C GLY A 368 -31.39 4.57 19.08
N ALA A 369 -32.62 4.81 18.62
CA ALA A 369 -32.90 5.88 17.64
C ALA A 369 -32.83 7.31 18.25
N GLY A 370 -32.15 7.50 19.38
CA GLY A 370 -32.37 8.66 20.26
C GLY A 370 -31.17 9.56 20.58
N GLU A 371 -29.92 9.12 20.42
CA GLU A 371 -28.78 9.95 20.83
C GLU A 371 -27.69 9.96 19.75
N ASP A 372 -27.43 11.18 19.27
CA ASP A 372 -26.32 11.63 18.41
C ASP A 372 -26.64 11.87 16.92
N SER A 373 -27.48 12.88 16.69
CA SER A 373 -27.21 13.87 15.63
C SER A 373 -26.44 15.03 16.26
N PRO A 374 -25.21 15.31 15.81
CA PRO A 374 -24.73 16.67 15.69
C PRO A 374 -24.92 17.16 14.25
N ALA A 375 -25.26 18.44 14.18
CA ALA A 375 -25.48 19.24 12.97
C ALA A 375 -24.26 19.33 12.05
#